data_AF-M3DPF2-F1
#
_entry.id   AF-M3DPF2-F1
#
_cell.length_a   1.000
_cell.length_b   1.000
_cell.length_c   1.000
_cell.angle_alpha   90.00
_cell.angle_beta   90.00
_cell.angle_gamma   90.00
#
_symmetry.space_group_name_H-M   'P 1'
#
loop_
_entity.id
_entity.type
_entity.pdbx_description
1 polymer ?
#
loop_
_entity_poly.entity_id
_entity_poly.type
_entity_poly.pdbx_seq_one_letter_code
_entity_poly.pdbx_strand_id
1 'polypeptide(L)'
;MNTYIKKLKHILPIFLLIYVLNLILFLGARWLFTIRYEILDINEEIWDFALPIILPWIPILIWLRPRIGILRFKNEYSKGPFYLQLISALTITVSLMVSQSYLTTAMGKLEVISNIQQIESISKARYYKLINFSVDPSFAGVSANVTVTGKYNENLNLELFIGVPFLPEAKSFNEEEYKYWYGVKFKKQISNNLNDEEKEKLYTDFYEESMAIMEKYDYHSLDHFERTPTSDDRKYFLQAVESSIKRKPDESYIVLEPVQEKFENKNENKIAWFFLAFGIGVGILLVLMMFSSYKVSDSEILSQEDETEKDSLRDMLEYLLPRGNHMITSILLNLNILIFLIMIFSGVHFFIRMDLVCWNGGQIEELKR
;
A
#
# COMPACT_ATOMS: atom_id res chain seq x y z
N MET A 1 -24.17 25.68 24.44
CA MET A 1 -23.20 26.25 23.47
C MET A 1 -21.81 26.47 24.10
N ASN A 2 -21.70 27.16 25.25
CA ASN A 2 -20.41 27.45 25.88
C ASN A 2 -19.57 26.20 26.21
N THR A 3 -20.20 25.13 26.71
CA THR A 3 -19.56 23.84 27.01
C THR A 3 -19.05 23.12 25.75
N TYR A 4 -19.76 23.24 24.62
CA TYR A 4 -19.33 22.62 23.35
C TYR A 4 -18.09 23.31 22.78
N ILE A 5 -18.07 24.65 22.81
CA ILE A 5 -16.94 25.46 22.35
C ILE A 5 -15.69 25.14 23.19
N LYS A 6 -15.82 24.94 24.51
CA LYS A 6 -14.72 24.50 25.37
C LYS A 6 -14.11 23.17 24.90
N LYS A 7 -14.93 22.15 24.60
CA LYS A 7 -14.45 20.84 24.10
C LYS A 7 -13.70 20.99 22.80
N LEU A 8 -14.27 21.76 21.88
CA LEU A 8 -13.67 22.01 20.59
C LEU A 8 -12.29 22.64 20.76
N LYS A 9 -12.16 23.69 21.58
CA LYS A 9 -10.87 24.34 21.87
C LYS A 9 -9.87 23.42 22.56
N HIS A 10 -10.33 22.40 23.27
CA HIS A 10 -9.47 21.48 24.01
C HIS A 10 -8.94 20.32 23.15
N ILE A 11 -9.77 19.74 22.28
CA ILE A 11 -9.44 18.53 21.51
C ILE A 11 -9.00 18.85 20.09
N LEU A 12 -9.71 19.77 19.41
CA LEU A 12 -9.51 20.01 17.98
C LEU A 12 -8.12 20.53 17.64
N PRO A 13 -7.51 21.50 18.38
CA PRO A 13 -6.17 21.98 18.05
C PRO A 13 -5.11 20.88 18.09
N ILE A 14 -5.22 19.97 19.06
CA ILE A 14 -4.25 18.88 19.25
C ILE A 14 -4.47 17.80 18.20
N PHE A 15 -5.72 17.47 17.89
CA PHE A 15 -6.03 16.61 16.74
C PHE A 15 -5.45 17.18 15.43
N LEU A 16 -5.65 18.48 15.16
CA LEU A 16 -5.13 19.12 13.95
C LEU A 16 -3.60 19.15 13.93
N LEU A 17 -2.95 19.39 15.08
CA LEU A 17 -1.50 19.31 15.21
C LEU A 17 -0.99 17.90 14.88
N ILE A 18 -1.60 16.87 15.47
CA ILE A 18 -1.26 15.46 15.19
C ILE A 18 -1.46 15.15 13.70
N TYR A 19 -2.57 15.58 13.13
CA TYR A 19 -2.91 15.38 11.73
C TYR A 19 -1.84 15.97 10.80
N VAL A 20 -1.51 17.25 10.99
CA VAL A 20 -0.50 17.95 10.19
C VAL A 20 0.88 17.35 10.38
N LEU A 21 1.26 17.00 11.62
CA LEU A 21 2.55 16.41 11.91
C LEU A 21 2.71 15.04 11.23
N ASN A 22 1.70 14.18 11.30
CA ASN A 22 1.73 12.89 10.60
C ASN A 22 1.90 13.07 9.10
N LEU A 23 1.14 13.99 8.48
CA LEU A 23 1.25 14.27 7.05
C LEU A 23 2.66 14.73 6.67
N ILE A 24 3.19 15.74 7.36
CA ILE A 24 4.50 16.31 7.01
C ILE A 24 5.61 15.28 7.22
N LEU A 25 5.63 14.60 8.37
CA LEU A 25 6.68 13.63 8.68
C LEU A 25 6.62 12.44 7.72
N PHE A 26 5.43 11.92 7.43
CA PHE A 26 5.26 10.75 6.59
C PHE A 26 5.62 11.03 5.13
N LEU A 27 5.03 12.08 4.54
CA LEU A 27 5.30 12.46 3.14
C LEU A 27 6.74 12.94 2.98
N GLY A 28 7.25 13.68 3.96
CA GLY A 28 8.64 14.13 4.00
C GLY A 28 9.63 12.96 4.08
N ALA A 29 9.35 11.94 4.91
CA ALA A 29 10.17 10.75 5.01
C ALA A 29 10.17 9.96 3.70
N ARG A 30 9.00 9.72 3.08
CA ARG A 30 8.95 9.04 1.79
C ARG A 30 9.71 9.82 0.73
N TRP A 31 9.45 11.11 0.61
CA TRP A 31 10.13 11.96 -0.36
C TRP A 31 11.65 11.95 -0.16
N LEU A 32 12.14 12.07 1.08
CA LEU A 32 13.56 12.12 1.37
C LEU A 32 14.23 10.76 1.15
N PHE A 33 13.74 9.70 1.78
CA PHE A 33 14.43 8.41 1.81
C PHE A 33 14.22 7.56 0.56
N THR A 34 13.08 7.68 -0.13
CA THR A 34 12.76 6.81 -1.28
C THR A 34 12.84 7.55 -2.61
N ILE A 35 12.31 8.78 -2.71
CA ILE A 35 12.21 9.50 -3.98
C ILE A 35 13.47 10.32 -4.28
N ARG A 36 14.00 11.04 -3.28
CA ARG A 36 15.10 11.99 -3.47
C ARG A 36 16.47 11.34 -3.43
N TYR A 37 16.71 10.50 -2.43
CA TYR A 37 18.01 9.87 -2.20
C TYR A 37 18.03 8.37 -2.48
N GLU A 38 16.88 7.73 -2.73
CA GLU A 38 16.77 6.29 -3.02
C GLU A 38 17.52 5.40 -2.02
N ILE A 39 17.56 5.81 -0.74
CA ILE A 39 18.28 5.10 0.34
C ILE A 39 17.53 3.83 0.73
N LEU A 40 16.18 3.88 0.67
CA LEU A 40 15.31 2.81 1.09
C LEU A 40 14.45 2.35 -0.10
N ASP A 41 14.60 1.08 -0.48
CA ASP A 41 13.75 0.42 -1.48
C ASP A 41 12.74 -0.50 -0.77
N ILE A 42 11.74 0.12 -0.16
CA ILE A 42 10.69 -0.56 0.63
C ILE A 42 9.50 -0.83 -0.27
N ASN A 43 8.85 -1.99 -0.09
CA ASN A 43 7.64 -2.35 -0.81
C ASN A 43 6.57 -1.24 -0.72
N GLU A 44 6.01 -0.88 -1.87
CA GLU A 44 4.92 0.09 -2.05
C GLU A 44 3.75 -0.17 -1.07
N GLU A 45 3.37 -1.42 -0.82
CA GLU A 45 2.26 -1.76 0.10
C GLU A 45 2.51 -1.29 1.54
N ILE A 46 3.77 -1.27 1.98
CA ILE A 46 4.12 -0.80 3.32
C ILE A 46 3.87 0.71 3.40
N TRP A 47 4.25 1.44 2.36
CA TRP A 47 4.04 2.87 2.26
C TRP A 47 2.58 3.25 1.99
N ASP A 48 1.82 2.42 1.31
CA ASP A 48 0.47 2.74 0.88
C ASP A 48 -0.58 2.26 1.89
N PHE A 49 -0.29 1.22 2.68
CA PHE A 49 -1.25 0.64 3.63
C PHE A 49 -0.70 0.52 5.06
N ALA A 50 0.41 -0.20 5.26
CA ALA A 50 0.84 -0.57 6.61
C ALA A 50 1.19 0.66 7.48
N LEU A 51 2.01 1.57 6.94
CA LEU A 51 2.41 2.78 7.65
C LEU A 51 1.25 3.75 7.87
N PRO A 52 0.41 4.09 6.87
CA PRO A 52 -0.78 4.90 7.09
C PRO A 52 -1.75 4.37 8.16
N ILE A 53 -1.83 3.05 8.35
CA ILE A 53 -2.71 2.43 9.35
C ILE A 53 -2.09 2.51 10.75
N ILE A 54 -0.79 2.20 10.88
CA ILE A 54 -0.13 2.05 12.19
C ILE A 54 0.34 3.40 12.75
N LEU A 55 0.96 4.24 11.91
CA LEU A 55 1.62 5.47 12.33
C LEU A 55 0.70 6.44 13.10
N PRO A 56 -0.57 6.67 12.70
CA PRO A 56 -1.42 7.63 13.40
C PRO A 56 -1.73 7.26 14.85
N TRP A 57 -1.71 5.97 15.19
CA TRP A 57 -2.04 5.52 16.54
C TRP A 57 -1.04 6.01 17.59
N ILE A 58 0.23 6.13 17.24
CA ILE A 58 1.28 6.53 18.19
C ILE A 58 0.97 7.91 18.82
N PRO A 59 0.90 9.01 18.04
CA PRO A 59 0.60 10.33 18.61
C PRO A 59 -0.83 10.46 19.13
N ILE A 60 -1.80 9.68 18.60
CA ILE A 60 -3.16 9.65 19.15
C ILE A 60 -3.15 9.10 20.58
N LEU A 61 -2.49 7.98 20.81
CA LEU A 61 -2.46 7.33 22.13
C LEU A 61 -1.67 8.18 23.14
N ILE A 62 -0.64 8.90 22.71
CA ILE A 62 0.18 9.73 23.59
C ILE A 62 -0.51 11.07 23.90
N TRP A 63 -0.91 11.84 22.87
CA TRP A 63 -1.33 13.24 23.06
C TRP A 63 -2.85 13.46 23.01
N LEU A 64 -3.57 12.66 22.21
CA LEU A 64 -5.02 12.86 22.03
C LEU A 64 -5.84 12.10 23.08
N ARG A 65 -5.41 10.89 23.44
CA ARG A 65 -6.10 10.03 24.42
C ARG A 65 -6.26 10.69 25.80
N PRO A 66 -5.25 11.33 26.41
CA PRO A 66 -5.42 12.01 27.70
C PRO A 66 -6.54 13.06 27.65
N ARG A 67 -6.57 13.87 26.58
CA ARG A 67 -7.56 14.94 26.37
C ARG A 67 -8.96 14.41 26.14
N ILE A 68 -9.09 13.30 25.41
CA ILE A 68 -10.38 12.64 25.22
C ILE A 68 -10.88 12.01 26.54
N GLY A 69 -9.98 11.53 27.41
CA GLY A 69 -10.32 10.89 28.69
C GLY A 69 -11.11 11.76 29.67
N ILE A 70 -11.05 13.08 29.49
CA ILE A 70 -11.75 14.09 30.30
C ILE A 70 -13.25 14.19 29.91
N LEU A 71 -13.62 13.65 28.75
CA LEU A 71 -15.01 13.60 28.30
C LEU A 71 -15.78 12.48 29.01
N ARG A 72 -16.91 12.84 29.62
CA ARG A 72 -17.90 11.90 30.17
C ARG A 72 -19.03 11.72 29.17
N PHE A 73 -19.24 10.49 28.74
CA PHE A 73 -20.37 10.16 27.87
C PHE A 73 -21.56 9.70 28.72
N LYS A 74 -22.78 9.84 28.19
CA LYS A 74 -24.04 9.66 28.94
C LYS A 74 -24.16 8.28 29.63
N ASN A 75 -23.48 7.27 29.10
CA ASN A 75 -23.43 5.93 29.66
C ASN A 75 -22.02 5.62 30.18
N GLU A 76 -21.91 5.15 31.41
CA GLU A 76 -20.63 4.87 32.09
C GLU A 76 -19.84 3.75 31.39
N TYR A 77 -20.55 2.88 30.65
CA TYR A 77 -19.99 1.83 29.79
C TYR A 77 -19.82 2.22 28.32
N SER A 78 -19.99 3.49 27.97
CA SER A 78 -19.91 3.87 26.54
C SER A 78 -18.48 3.90 26.02
N LYS A 79 -18.29 3.30 24.86
CA LYS A 79 -17.03 3.29 24.09
C LYS A 79 -16.76 4.63 23.37
N GLY A 80 -17.37 5.73 23.81
CA GLY A 80 -17.28 7.06 23.20
C GLY A 80 -15.83 7.58 23.04
N PRO A 81 -14.98 7.50 24.09
CA PRO A 81 -13.58 7.89 24.00
C PRO A 81 -12.80 7.09 22.95
N PHE A 82 -13.09 5.80 22.84
CA PHE A 82 -12.47 4.92 21.85
C PHE A 82 -12.93 5.27 20.42
N TYR A 83 -14.23 5.54 20.21
CA TYR A 83 -14.72 5.94 18.89
C TYR A 83 -14.10 7.26 18.41
N LEU A 84 -13.88 8.22 19.31
CA LEU A 84 -13.18 9.46 18.96
C LEU A 84 -11.73 9.20 18.53
N GLN A 85 -11.01 8.31 19.23
CA GLN A 85 -9.65 7.90 18.83
C GLN A 85 -9.67 7.17 17.49
N LEU A 86 -10.59 6.23 17.29
CA LEU A 86 -10.72 5.45 16.06
C LEU A 86 -11.02 6.35 14.85
N ILE A 87 -11.95 7.28 14.97
CA ILE A 87 -12.28 8.21 13.87
C ILE A 87 -11.13 9.17 13.61
N SER A 88 -10.42 9.61 14.64
CA SER A 88 -9.20 10.41 14.48
C SER A 88 -8.14 9.64 13.69
N ALA A 89 -7.90 8.37 14.06
CA ALA A 89 -6.95 7.49 13.37
C ALA A 89 -7.36 7.26 11.91
N LEU A 90 -8.61 6.87 11.65
CA LEU A 90 -9.15 6.66 10.31
C LEU A 90 -9.05 7.92 9.44
N THR A 91 -9.34 9.09 10.00
CA THR A 91 -9.24 10.37 9.26
C THR A 91 -7.81 10.63 8.81
N ILE A 92 -6.83 10.40 9.69
CA ILE A 92 -5.41 10.54 9.36
C ILE A 92 -5.00 9.46 8.35
N THR A 93 -5.34 8.18 8.59
CA THR A 93 -5.02 7.05 7.71
C THR A 93 -5.46 7.29 6.28
N VAL A 94 -6.75 7.61 6.07
CA VAL A 94 -7.27 7.87 4.72
C VAL A 94 -6.58 9.08 4.08
N SER A 95 -6.34 10.14 4.86
CA SER A 95 -5.63 11.32 4.36
C SER A 95 -4.19 11.01 3.95
N LEU A 96 -3.48 10.16 4.72
CA LEU A 96 -2.14 9.70 4.38
C LEU A 96 -2.15 8.86 3.11
N MET A 97 -3.07 7.91 2.98
CA MET A 97 -3.21 7.06 1.77
C MET A 97 -3.42 7.91 0.50
N VAL A 98 -4.34 8.88 0.54
CA VAL A 98 -4.62 9.74 -0.61
C VAL A 98 -3.44 10.69 -0.91
N SER A 99 -2.87 11.32 0.13
CA SER A 99 -1.75 12.26 -0.05
C SER A 99 -0.49 11.57 -0.57
N GLN A 100 -0.28 10.33 -0.14
CA GLN A 100 0.82 9.49 -0.60
C GLN A 100 0.69 9.16 -2.09
N SER A 101 -0.48 8.68 -2.50
CA SER A 101 -0.76 8.40 -3.91
C SER A 101 -0.57 9.64 -4.78
N TYR A 102 -0.94 10.83 -4.26
CA TYR A 102 -0.65 12.09 -4.93
C TYR A 102 0.86 12.37 -4.99
N LEU A 103 1.59 12.24 -3.87
CA LEU A 103 3.03 12.50 -3.83
C LEU A 103 3.80 11.63 -4.82
N THR A 104 3.53 10.33 -4.88
CA THR A 104 4.24 9.38 -5.74
C THR A 104 4.04 9.69 -7.20
N THR A 105 2.79 9.91 -7.59
CA THR A 105 2.45 10.23 -8.98
C THR A 105 2.88 11.64 -9.38
N ALA A 106 2.76 12.64 -8.50
CA ALA A 106 3.23 14.00 -8.75
C ALA A 106 4.76 14.11 -8.89
N MET A 107 5.51 13.41 -8.03
CA MET A 107 6.98 13.40 -8.07
C MET A 107 7.53 12.46 -9.15
N GLY A 108 6.71 11.54 -9.67
CA GLY A 108 7.08 10.66 -10.76
C GLY A 108 7.35 11.45 -12.04
N LYS A 109 8.63 11.48 -12.43
CA LYS A 109 9.08 12.11 -13.67
C LYS A 109 8.76 11.23 -14.88
N LEU A 110 8.42 11.89 -15.99
CA LEU A 110 8.31 11.28 -17.31
C LEU A 110 9.57 11.60 -18.10
N GLU A 111 10.31 10.56 -18.48
CA GLU A 111 11.46 10.69 -19.38
C GLU A 111 11.08 10.20 -20.76
N VAL A 112 11.44 10.96 -21.79
CA VAL A 112 11.21 10.55 -23.19
C VAL A 112 12.49 9.93 -23.73
N ILE A 113 12.40 8.67 -24.15
CA ILE A 113 13.54 7.88 -24.61
C ILE A 113 13.28 7.34 -26.01
N SER A 114 14.33 7.26 -26.83
CA SER A 114 14.19 6.85 -28.23
C SER A 114 13.99 5.35 -28.36
N ASN A 115 14.78 4.58 -27.58
CA ASN A 115 14.72 3.13 -27.51
C ASN A 115 14.92 2.65 -26.05
N ILE A 116 14.59 1.39 -25.80
CA ILE A 116 14.59 0.82 -24.44
C ILE A 116 16.00 0.73 -23.83
N GLN A 117 17.06 0.63 -24.65
CA GLN A 117 18.45 0.52 -24.17
C GLN A 117 18.92 1.81 -23.48
N GLN A 118 18.33 2.96 -23.80
CA GLN A 118 18.65 4.23 -23.13
C GLN A 118 18.19 4.29 -21.67
N ILE A 119 17.38 3.34 -21.21
CA ILE A 119 16.86 3.35 -19.84
C ILE A 119 17.96 3.23 -18.77
N GLU A 120 19.10 2.61 -19.10
CA GLU A 120 20.24 2.47 -18.18
C GLU A 120 21.11 3.74 -18.11
N SER A 121 21.12 4.55 -19.16
CA SER A 121 21.98 5.75 -19.24
C SER A 121 21.32 7.01 -18.67
N ILE A 122 20.03 6.94 -18.35
CA ILE A 122 19.22 8.05 -17.82
C ILE A 122 18.93 7.81 -16.34
N SER A 123 18.74 8.89 -15.58
CA SER A 123 18.33 8.77 -14.17
C SER A 123 17.07 7.92 -14.02
N LYS A 124 17.02 7.06 -12.99
CA LYS A 124 15.88 6.20 -12.68
C LYS A 124 14.60 7.04 -12.57
N ALA A 125 13.74 6.93 -13.57
CA ALA A 125 12.46 7.62 -13.64
C ALA A 125 11.31 6.65 -13.36
N ARG A 126 10.18 7.20 -12.91
CA ARG A 126 8.98 6.40 -12.67
C ARG A 126 8.23 6.11 -13.97
N TYR A 127 8.23 7.07 -14.89
CA TYR A 127 7.49 6.98 -16.14
C TYR A 127 8.41 7.20 -17.33
N TYR A 128 8.14 6.47 -18.42
CA TYR A 128 8.91 6.54 -19.65
C TYR A 128 8.00 6.64 -20.87
N LYS A 129 8.33 7.50 -21.82
CA LYS A 129 7.70 7.51 -23.13
C LYS A 129 8.71 7.04 -24.17
N LEU A 130 8.48 5.85 -24.71
CA LEU A 130 9.30 5.26 -25.76
C LEU A 130 8.81 5.75 -27.13
N ILE A 131 9.70 6.33 -27.93
CA ILE A 131 9.36 6.79 -29.29
C ILE A 131 9.21 5.58 -30.22
N ASN A 132 10.18 4.68 -30.19
CA ASN A 132 10.18 3.45 -30.97
C ASN A 132 10.50 2.27 -30.05
N PHE A 133 9.71 1.22 -30.17
CA PHE A 133 10.02 -0.06 -29.57
C PHE A 133 9.30 -1.17 -30.33
N SER A 134 9.90 -2.35 -30.24
CA SER A 134 9.31 -3.61 -30.65
C SER A 134 9.41 -4.58 -29.49
N VAL A 135 8.52 -5.56 -29.48
CA VAL A 135 8.51 -6.64 -28.48
C VAL A 135 8.57 -7.98 -29.20
N ASP A 136 8.94 -9.03 -28.50
CA ASP A 136 8.94 -10.40 -29.02
C ASP A 136 7.94 -11.28 -28.25
N PRO A 137 6.69 -11.38 -28.72
CA PRO A 137 5.66 -12.21 -28.08
C PRO A 137 6.00 -13.69 -28.04
N SER A 138 6.92 -14.18 -28.89
CA SER A 138 7.29 -15.61 -28.91
C SER A 138 8.08 -16.04 -27.66
N PHE A 139 8.66 -15.08 -26.94
CA PHE A 139 9.35 -15.27 -25.67
C PHE A 139 8.53 -14.77 -24.47
N ALA A 140 7.21 -14.65 -24.62
CA ALA A 140 6.35 -14.27 -23.50
C ALA A 140 6.45 -15.29 -22.35
N GLY A 141 6.61 -14.76 -21.14
CA GLY A 141 6.56 -15.51 -19.89
C GLY A 141 5.27 -15.20 -19.13
N VAL A 142 4.82 -16.14 -18.32
CA VAL A 142 3.53 -16.03 -17.60
C VAL A 142 3.72 -16.47 -16.16
N SER A 143 3.12 -15.73 -15.23
CA SER A 143 2.91 -16.16 -13.86
C SER A 143 1.49 -15.85 -13.39
N ALA A 144 1.02 -16.60 -12.41
CA ALA A 144 -0.30 -16.40 -11.84
C ALA A 144 -0.21 -16.20 -10.33
N ASN A 145 -1.12 -15.36 -9.83
CA ASN A 145 -1.36 -15.12 -8.43
C ASN A 145 -2.83 -15.40 -8.10
N VAL A 146 -3.07 -16.13 -7.03
CA VAL A 146 -4.42 -16.41 -6.52
C VAL A 146 -4.48 -16.00 -5.07
N THR A 147 -5.41 -15.10 -4.75
CA THR A 147 -5.59 -14.59 -3.39
C THR A 147 -7.03 -14.67 -2.95
N VAL A 148 -7.23 -14.91 -1.65
CA VAL A 148 -8.56 -14.98 -1.04
C VAL A 148 -8.80 -13.70 -0.25
N THR A 149 -9.95 -13.06 -0.45
CA THR A 149 -10.31 -11.81 0.21
C THR A 149 -11.80 -11.79 0.61
N GLY A 150 -12.21 -10.72 1.29
CA GLY A 150 -13.59 -10.54 1.76
C GLY A 150 -13.78 -10.96 3.22
N LYS A 151 -14.92 -10.57 3.81
CA LYS A 151 -15.18 -10.71 5.25
C LYS A 151 -15.16 -12.16 5.74
N TYR A 152 -15.55 -13.08 4.86
CA TYR A 152 -15.62 -14.52 5.13
C TYR A 152 -14.84 -15.31 4.09
N ASN A 153 -13.75 -14.74 3.55
CA ASN A 153 -12.97 -15.38 2.48
C ASN A 153 -13.84 -15.75 1.28
N GLU A 154 -14.84 -14.92 0.96
CA GLU A 154 -15.88 -15.22 -0.03
C GLU A 154 -15.45 -14.92 -1.48
N ASN A 155 -14.35 -14.18 -1.65
CA ASN A 155 -13.83 -13.76 -2.94
C ASN A 155 -12.50 -14.44 -3.22
N LEU A 156 -12.35 -14.99 -4.41
CA LEU A 156 -11.10 -15.50 -4.96
C LEU A 156 -10.67 -14.56 -6.10
N ASN A 157 -9.55 -13.87 -5.92
CA ASN A 157 -8.99 -12.99 -6.94
C ASN A 157 -7.92 -13.75 -7.70
N LEU A 158 -8.11 -13.84 -9.01
CA LEU A 158 -7.18 -14.41 -9.96
C LEU A 158 -6.46 -13.25 -10.65
N GLU A 159 -5.13 -13.29 -10.66
CA GLU A 159 -4.33 -12.33 -11.41
C GLU A 159 -3.34 -13.09 -12.29
N LEU A 160 -3.22 -12.66 -13.55
CA LEU A 160 -2.28 -13.23 -14.51
C LEU A 160 -1.30 -12.14 -14.93
N PHE A 161 -0.02 -12.40 -14.77
CA PHE A 161 1.07 -11.50 -15.09
C PHE A 161 1.81 -12.06 -16.29
N ILE A 162 1.90 -11.27 -17.35
CA ILE A 162 2.53 -11.65 -18.60
C ILE A 162 3.67 -10.69 -18.86
N GLY A 163 4.87 -11.23 -19.03
CA GLY A 163 6.06 -10.48 -19.40
C GLY A 163 6.42 -10.77 -20.84
N VAL A 164 6.51 -9.75 -21.69
CA VAL A 164 6.97 -9.87 -23.07
C VAL A 164 8.27 -9.10 -23.23
N PRO A 165 9.37 -9.70 -23.72
CA PRO A 165 10.62 -8.98 -23.80
C PRO A 165 10.59 -7.90 -24.87
N PHE A 166 11.25 -6.77 -24.61
CA PHE A 166 11.52 -5.77 -25.64
C PHE A 166 12.64 -6.26 -26.55
N LEU A 167 12.46 -6.07 -27.85
CA LEU A 167 13.48 -6.34 -28.86
C LEU A 167 14.51 -5.20 -28.90
N PRO A 168 15.80 -5.52 -28.77
CA PRO A 168 16.84 -4.54 -29.01
C PRO A 168 17.06 -4.27 -30.49
N GLU A 169 17.47 -3.04 -30.80
CA GLU A 169 17.78 -2.60 -32.17
C GLU A 169 19.09 -3.25 -32.72
N ALA A 170 19.86 -3.96 -31.90
CA ALA A 170 21.15 -4.52 -32.27
C ALA A 170 21.02 -5.76 -33.17
N LYS A 171 21.75 -5.77 -34.30
CA LYS A 171 21.72 -6.81 -35.35
C LYS A 171 22.24 -8.20 -34.92
N SER A 172 22.83 -8.32 -33.74
CA SER A 172 23.41 -9.56 -33.20
C SER A 172 22.99 -9.70 -31.75
N PHE A 173 21.69 -9.88 -31.53
CA PHE A 173 21.15 -10.06 -30.19
C PHE A 173 21.08 -11.55 -29.84
N ASN A 174 21.54 -11.89 -28.63
CA ASN A 174 21.35 -13.20 -28.03
C ASN A 174 20.12 -13.13 -27.11
N GLU A 175 19.18 -14.06 -27.24
CA GLU A 175 17.95 -14.12 -26.43
C GLU A 175 18.23 -14.17 -24.91
N GLU A 176 19.43 -14.64 -24.53
CA GLU A 176 19.93 -14.60 -23.14
C GLU A 176 20.17 -13.18 -22.59
N GLU A 177 19.98 -12.13 -23.39
CA GLU A 177 20.22 -10.72 -23.01
C GLU A 177 18.92 -9.90 -22.81
N TYR A 178 17.73 -10.54 -22.80
CA TYR A 178 16.47 -9.84 -22.55
C TYR A 178 16.38 -9.29 -21.12
N LYS A 179 16.82 -8.04 -20.93
CA LYS A 179 16.80 -7.33 -19.65
C LYS A 179 15.54 -6.49 -19.42
N TYR A 180 14.88 -6.07 -20.49
CA TYR A 180 13.74 -5.16 -20.43
C TYR A 180 12.49 -5.87 -20.91
N TRP A 181 11.41 -5.72 -20.15
CA TRP A 181 10.18 -6.47 -20.34
C TRP A 181 8.96 -5.56 -20.30
N TYR A 182 8.03 -5.80 -21.22
CA TYR A 182 6.70 -5.24 -21.27
C TYR A 182 5.80 -6.08 -20.36
N GLY A 183 5.23 -5.48 -19.31
CA GLY A 183 4.36 -6.16 -18.35
C GLY A 183 2.89 -5.93 -18.65
N VAL A 184 2.11 -6.99 -18.85
CA VAL A 184 0.65 -6.94 -18.91
C VAL A 184 0.06 -7.71 -17.74
N LYS A 185 -0.93 -7.12 -17.08
CA LYS A 185 -1.64 -7.73 -15.95
C LYS A 185 -3.12 -7.86 -16.25
N PHE A 186 -3.65 -9.07 -16.08
CA PHE A 186 -5.09 -9.35 -16.08
C PHE A 186 -5.57 -9.68 -14.66
N LYS A 187 -6.82 -9.34 -14.35
CA LYS A 187 -7.45 -9.63 -13.07
C LYS A 187 -8.88 -10.10 -13.26
N LYS A 188 -9.32 -11.11 -12.50
CA LYS A 188 -10.71 -11.57 -12.42
C LYS A 188 -11.03 -11.96 -10.98
N GLN A 189 -12.17 -11.51 -10.47
CA GLN A 189 -12.68 -11.94 -9.16
C GLN A 189 -13.80 -12.96 -9.38
N ILE A 190 -13.71 -14.10 -8.71
CA ILE A 190 -14.77 -15.12 -8.66
C ILE A 190 -15.17 -15.41 -7.21
N SER A 191 -16.26 -16.14 -7.00
CA SER A 191 -16.64 -16.54 -5.65
C SER A 191 -15.75 -17.69 -5.17
N ASN A 192 -15.23 -17.56 -3.95
CA ASN A 192 -14.49 -18.63 -3.29
C ASN A 192 -15.41 -19.69 -2.66
N ASN A 193 -16.72 -19.46 -2.62
CA ASN A 193 -17.70 -20.42 -2.09
C ASN A 193 -18.08 -21.52 -3.10
N LEU A 194 -17.59 -21.42 -4.33
CA LEU A 194 -17.76 -22.44 -5.37
C LEU A 194 -17.01 -23.72 -4.98
N ASN A 195 -17.42 -24.84 -5.58
CA ASN A 195 -16.65 -26.08 -5.45
C ASN A 195 -15.34 -25.98 -6.25
N ASP A 196 -14.40 -26.88 -5.99
CA ASP A 196 -13.06 -26.80 -6.57
C ASP A 196 -13.07 -27.02 -8.09
N GLU A 197 -13.97 -27.85 -8.62
CA GLU A 197 -14.12 -28.11 -10.07
C GLU A 197 -14.62 -26.85 -10.82
N GLU A 198 -15.58 -26.13 -10.25
CA GLU A 198 -16.07 -24.87 -10.79
C GLU A 198 -15.02 -23.76 -10.76
N LYS A 199 -14.24 -23.69 -9.66
CA LYS A 199 -13.10 -22.76 -9.58
C LYS A 199 -12.06 -23.08 -10.63
N GLU A 200 -11.78 -24.36 -10.82
CA GLU A 200 -10.80 -24.83 -11.78
C GLU A 200 -11.19 -24.43 -13.20
N LYS A 201 -12.44 -24.71 -13.57
CA LYS A 201 -12.99 -24.29 -14.85
C LYS A 201 -12.92 -22.78 -15.05
N LEU A 202 -13.36 -21.99 -14.07
CA LEU A 202 -13.36 -20.52 -14.18
C LEU A 202 -11.96 -19.92 -14.28
N TYR A 203 -10.97 -20.56 -13.65
CA TYR A 203 -9.59 -20.17 -13.81
C TYR A 203 -9.10 -20.48 -15.23
N THR A 204 -9.36 -21.69 -15.74
CA THR A 204 -8.97 -22.08 -17.11
C THR A 204 -9.60 -21.15 -18.13
N ASP A 205 -10.90 -20.88 -18.01
CA ASP A 205 -11.61 -19.91 -18.85
C ASP A 205 -10.94 -18.53 -18.79
N PHE A 206 -10.59 -18.05 -17.59
CA PHE A 206 -9.88 -16.78 -17.42
C PHE A 206 -8.50 -16.76 -18.08
N TYR A 207 -7.74 -17.85 -17.94
CA TYR A 207 -6.42 -17.98 -18.55
C TYR A 207 -6.53 -17.96 -20.08
N GLU A 208 -7.42 -18.78 -20.66
CA GLU A 208 -7.65 -18.84 -22.10
C GLU A 208 -8.15 -17.50 -22.65
N GLU A 209 -9.11 -16.86 -21.98
CA GLU A 209 -9.59 -15.50 -22.32
C GLU A 209 -8.43 -14.49 -22.35
N SER A 210 -7.56 -14.53 -21.34
CA SER A 210 -6.41 -13.62 -21.23
C SER A 210 -5.36 -13.86 -22.32
N MET A 211 -5.06 -15.13 -22.62
CA MET A 211 -4.14 -15.49 -23.69
C MET A 211 -4.68 -15.13 -25.08
N ALA A 212 -5.98 -15.32 -25.31
CA ALA A 212 -6.63 -14.92 -26.56
C ALA A 212 -6.61 -13.39 -26.77
N ILE A 213 -6.67 -12.60 -25.69
CA ILE A 213 -6.44 -11.15 -25.74
C ILE A 213 -4.98 -10.86 -26.11
N MET A 214 -4.03 -11.57 -25.49
CA MET A 214 -2.60 -11.37 -25.75
C MET A 214 -2.18 -11.67 -27.20
N GLU A 215 -2.77 -12.68 -27.84
CA GLU A 215 -2.50 -13.01 -29.25
C GLU A 215 -2.80 -11.86 -30.22
N LYS A 216 -3.75 -10.99 -29.86
CA LYS A 216 -4.21 -9.86 -30.68
C LYS A 216 -3.87 -8.52 -30.05
N TYR A 217 -3.00 -8.51 -29.06
CA TYR A 217 -2.72 -7.35 -28.24
C TYR A 217 -1.95 -6.29 -29.02
N ASP A 218 -2.48 -5.07 -29.04
CA ASP A 218 -1.80 -3.92 -29.61
C ASP A 218 -0.83 -3.33 -28.58
N TYR A 219 0.45 -3.67 -28.72
CA TYR A 219 1.51 -3.21 -27.83
C TYR A 219 1.78 -1.70 -27.92
N HIS A 220 1.28 -1.01 -28.95
CA HIS A 220 1.45 0.44 -29.12
C HIS A 220 0.26 1.25 -28.64
N SER A 221 -0.82 0.59 -28.19
CA SER A 221 -2.01 1.24 -27.62
C SER A 221 -1.78 1.68 -26.16
N LEU A 222 -0.90 2.66 -25.96
CA LEU A 222 -0.54 3.26 -24.67
C LEU A 222 -0.11 4.73 -24.83
N ASP A 223 -0.17 5.52 -23.77
CA ASP A 223 0.38 6.88 -23.75
C ASP A 223 1.84 6.91 -23.30
N HIS A 224 2.14 6.16 -22.24
CA HIS A 224 3.47 6.02 -21.65
C HIS A 224 3.57 4.72 -20.86
N PHE A 225 4.78 4.42 -20.37
CA PHE A 225 5.07 3.29 -19.51
C PHE A 225 5.29 3.73 -18.06
N GLU A 226 4.89 2.89 -17.12
CA GLU A 226 5.28 2.97 -15.72
C GLU A 226 6.30 1.88 -15.41
N ARG A 227 7.43 2.26 -14.82
CA ARG A 227 8.41 1.28 -14.33
C ARG A 227 7.87 0.64 -13.06
N THR A 228 7.76 -0.68 -13.04
CA THR A 228 7.30 -1.43 -11.87
C THR A 228 8.18 -1.10 -10.66
N PRO A 229 7.65 -0.48 -9.59
CA PRO A 229 8.42 -0.28 -8.36
C PRO A 229 8.62 -1.57 -7.60
N THR A 230 9.32 -1.51 -6.48
CA THR A 230 9.35 -2.61 -5.52
C THR A 230 7.95 -2.81 -4.95
N SER A 231 7.26 -3.82 -5.45
CA SER A 231 5.88 -4.16 -5.12
C SER A 231 5.62 -5.65 -5.29
N ASP A 232 4.47 -6.11 -4.81
CA ASP A 232 3.99 -7.47 -5.01
C ASP A 232 3.82 -7.78 -6.51
N ASP A 233 3.37 -6.81 -7.30
CA ASP A 233 3.20 -6.93 -8.75
C ASP A 233 4.55 -7.15 -9.44
N ARG A 234 5.60 -6.40 -9.05
CA ARG A 234 6.95 -6.59 -9.60
C ARG A 234 7.46 -8.01 -9.37
N LYS A 235 7.20 -8.60 -8.19
CA LYS A 235 7.60 -9.98 -7.90
C LYS A 235 6.97 -10.96 -8.89
N TYR A 236 5.69 -10.82 -9.19
CA TYR A 236 5.01 -11.72 -10.13
C TYR A 236 5.42 -11.48 -11.58
N PHE A 237 5.69 -10.23 -11.97
CA PHE A 237 6.31 -9.98 -13.27
C PHE A 237 7.69 -10.63 -13.39
N LEU A 238 8.53 -10.56 -12.36
CA LEU A 238 9.83 -11.25 -12.35
C LEU A 238 9.68 -12.78 -12.42
N GLN A 239 8.64 -13.35 -11.80
CA GLN A 239 8.32 -14.78 -11.97
C GLN A 239 7.89 -15.10 -13.41
N ALA A 240 7.13 -14.20 -14.05
CA ALA A 240 6.77 -14.35 -15.46
C ALA A 240 8.04 -14.32 -16.33
N VAL A 241 8.96 -13.39 -16.09
CA VAL A 241 10.28 -13.35 -16.74
C VAL A 241 11.04 -14.66 -16.53
N GLU A 242 11.16 -15.13 -15.29
CA GLU A 242 11.82 -16.38 -14.92
C GLU A 242 11.27 -17.59 -15.70
N SER A 243 9.95 -17.65 -15.89
CA SER A 243 9.30 -18.73 -16.65
C SER A 243 9.68 -18.77 -18.13
N SER A 244 10.04 -17.62 -18.70
CA SER A 244 10.48 -17.50 -20.10
C SER A 244 11.98 -17.81 -20.23
N ILE A 245 12.83 -17.14 -19.45
CA ILE A 245 14.30 -17.26 -19.57
C ILE A 245 14.88 -18.48 -18.84
N LYS A 246 14.07 -19.20 -18.04
CA LYS A 246 14.45 -20.40 -17.27
C LYS A 246 15.62 -20.18 -16.30
N ARG A 247 15.80 -18.93 -15.84
CA ARG A 247 16.78 -18.53 -14.81
C ARG A 247 16.18 -17.43 -13.95
N LYS A 248 16.61 -17.36 -12.69
CA LYS A 248 16.14 -16.36 -11.75
C LYS A 248 16.63 -14.96 -12.16
N PRO A 249 15.72 -14.00 -12.45
CA PRO A 249 16.12 -12.63 -12.74
C PRO A 249 16.65 -11.95 -11.48
N ASP A 250 17.66 -11.10 -11.65
CA ASP A 250 18.20 -10.24 -10.60
C ASP A 250 17.49 -8.87 -10.60
N GLU A 251 17.96 -7.94 -9.76
CA GLU A 251 17.38 -6.60 -9.66
C GLU A 251 17.58 -5.72 -10.90
N SER A 252 18.48 -6.10 -11.82
CA SER A 252 18.74 -5.35 -13.05
C SER A 252 17.63 -5.50 -14.10
N TYR A 253 16.77 -6.50 -13.95
CA TYR A 253 15.61 -6.68 -14.83
C TYR A 253 14.58 -5.59 -14.57
N ILE A 254 14.17 -4.95 -15.67
CA ILE A 254 13.20 -3.86 -15.65
C ILE A 254 11.94 -4.31 -16.36
N VAL A 255 10.83 -4.19 -15.65
CA VAL A 255 9.49 -4.40 -16.22
C VAL A 255 8.82 -3.04 -16.34
N LEU A 256 8.26 -2.77 -17.51
CA LEU A 256 7.53 -1.56 -17.85
C LEU A 256 6.08 -1.94 -18.15
N GLU A 257 5.16 -1.38 -17.38
CA GLU A 257 3.73 -1.57 -17.56
C GLU A 257 3.16 -0.46 -18.46
N PRO A 258 2.32 -0.78 -19.45
CA PRO A 258 1.70 0.21 -20.31
C PRO A 258 0.60 0.96 -19.57
N VAL A 259 0.60 2.29 -19.68
CA VAL A 259 -0.42 3.17 -19.13
C VAL A 259 -1.19 3.81 -20.28
N GLN A 260 -2.49 3.55 -20.34
CA GLN A 260 -3.38 4.11 -21.37
C GLN A 260 -3.85 5.53 -21.05
N GLU A 261 -3.97 5.85 -19.76
CA GLU A 261 -4.36 7.18 -19.32
C GLU A 261 -3.27 8.21 -19.66
N LYS A 262 -3.70 9.42 -20.03
CA LYS A 262 -2.75 10.51 -20.28
C LYS A 262 -1.96 10.81 -19.02
N PHE A 263 -0.65 10.93 -19.17
CA PHE A 263 0.25 11.30 -18.08
C PHE A 263 -0.19 12.56 -17.32
N GLU A 264 -0.80 13.53 -18.01
CA GLU A 264 -1.30 14.78 -17.43
C GLU A 264 -2.47 14.55 -16.43
N ASN A 265 -3.24 13.48 -16.61
CA ASN A 265 -4.42 13.18 -15.81
C ASN A 265 -4.10 12.36 -14.54
N LYS A 266 -2.85 11.93 -14.33
CA LYS A 266 -2.43 11.05 -13.22
C LYS A 266 -2.77 11.54 -11.80
N ASN A 267 -3.02 12.84 -11.65
CA ASN A 267 -3.34 13.51 -10.39
C ASN A 267 -4.75 14.08 -10.34
N GLU A 268 -5.58 13.82 -11.35
CA GLU A 268 -6.93 14.33 -11.42
C GLU A 268 -7.72 13.88 -10.19
N ASN A 269 -8.45 14.82 -9.57
CA ASN A 269 -9.30 14.62 -8.40
C ASN A 269 -8.62 14.14 -7.10
N LYS A 270 -7.34 13.74 -7.09
CA LYS A 270 -6.66 13.26 -5.85
C LYS A 270 -6.64 14.30 -4.73
N ILE A 271 -6.37 15.56 -5.07
CA ILE A 271 -6.41 16.68 -4.11
C ILE A 271 -7.83 16.90 -3.58
N ALA A 272 -8.85 16.79 -4.45
CA ALA A 272 -10.24 16.92 -4.03
C ALA A 272 -10.63 15.80 -3.05
N TRP A 273 -10.22 14.56 -3.33
CA TRP A 273 -10.40 13.42 -2.42
C TRP A 273 -9.72 13.61 -1.07
N PHE A 274 -8.54 14.23 -1.04
CA PHE A 274 -7.84 14.56 0.20
C PHE A 274 -8.69 15.51 1.08
N PHE A 275 -9.14 16.64 0.52
CA PHE A 275 -9.97 17.59 1.26
C PHE A 275 -11.32 17.00 1.65
N LEU A 276 -11.92 16.17 0.80
CA LEU A 276 -13.17 15.49 1.08
C LEU A 276 -13.01 14.50 2.25
N ALA A 277 -11.98 13.66 2.24
CA ALA A 277 -11.70 12.70 3.31
C ALA A 277 -11.45 13.41 4.65
N PHE A 278 -10.64 14.47 4.64
CA PHE A 278 -10.40 15.30 5.82
C PHE A 278 -11.70 15.94 6.32
N GLY A 279 -12.47 16.56 5.44
CA GLY A 279 -13.72 17.25 5.78
C GLY A 279 -14.76 16.31 6.38
N ILE A 280 -14.94 15.12 5.80
CA ILE A 280 -15.84 14.09 6.33
C ILE A 280 -15.36 13.63 7.72
N GLY A 281 -14.09 13.29 7.87
CA GLY A 281 -13.53 12.81 9.13
C GLY A 281 -13.67 13.82 10.26
N VAL A 282 -13.31 15.07 10.01
CA VAL A 282 -13.51 16.18 10.96
C VAL A 282 -15.00 16.39 11.25
N GLY A 283 -15.86 16.36 10.24
CA GLY A 283 -17.31 16.49 10.41
C GLY A 283 -17.89 15.45 11.37
N ILE A 284 -17.52 14.18 11.20
CA ILE A 284 -17.95 13.09 12.10
C ILE A 284 -17.42 13.32 13.52
N LEU A 285 -16.16 13.73 13.67
CA LEU A 285 -15.55 14.03 14.97
C LEU A 285 -16.31 15.16 15.69
N LEU A 286 -16.65 16.24 14.97
CA LEU A 286 -17.44 17.36 15.48
C LEU A 286 -18.82 16.93 15.97
N VAL A 287 -19.50 16.06 15.23
CA VAL A 287 -20.82 15.51 15.59
C VAL A 287 -20.71 14.64 16.83
N LEU A 288 -19.73 13.73 16.92
CA LEU A 288 -19.53 12.89 18.11
C LEU A 288 -19.26 13.70 19.37
N MET A 289 -18.52 14.81 19.27
CA MET A 289 -18.28 15.70 20.40
C MET A 289 -19.55 16.41 20.91
N MET A 290 -20.61 16.52 20.11
CA MET A 290 -21.89 17.06 20.57
C MET A 290 -22.56 16.15 21.60
N PHE A 291 -22.34 14.83 21.51
CA PHE A 291 -22.98 13.83 22.37
C PHE A 291 -22.21 13.52 23.65
N SER A 292 -21.02 14.09 23.85
CA SER A 292 -20.26 13.96 25.10
C SER A 292 -20.67 15.02 26.13
N SER A 293 -20.17 14.92 27.36
CA SER A 293 -20.23 15.94 28.42
C SER A 293 -18.83 16.10 29.04
N TYR A 294 -18.56 17.18 29.78
CA TYR A 294 -17.30 17.31 30.54
C TYR A 294 -17.40 16.60 31.90
N LYS A 295 -16.30 16.03 32.38
CA LYS A 295 -16.23 15.37 33.68
C LYS A 295 -15.84 16.32 34.83
N VAL A 296 -15.16 17.45 34.57
CA VAL A 296 -14.41 18.20 35.61
C VAL A 296 -14.35 19.73 35.37
N SER A 297 -14.03 20.53 36.39
CA SER A 297 -13.87 22.01 36.34
C SER A 297 -12.55 22.44 35.69
N ASP A 298 -12.47 23.70 35.21
CA ASP A 298 -11.35 24.20 34.37
C ASP A 298 -9.95 24.07 35.02
N SER A 299 -9.82 24.16 36.35
CA SER A 299 -8.53 24.03 37.07
C SER A 299 -8.09 22.58 37.27
N GLU A 300 -9.04 21.65 37.32
CA GLU A 300 -8.76 20.22 37.49
C GLU A 300 -8.46 19.55 36.14
N ILE A 301 -8.89 20.14 35.03
CA ILE A 301 -8.57 19.69 33.66
C ILE A 301 -7.06 19.72 33.42
N LEU A 302 -6.38 20.81 33.78
CA LEU A 302 -4.94 20.97 33.52
C LEU A 302 -4.10 20.00 34.36
N SER A 303 -4.44 19.84 35.64
CA SER A 303 -3.75 18.90 36.53
C SER A 303 -3.98 17.44 36.14
N GLN A 304 -5.20 17.09 35.70
CA GLN A 304 -5.45 15.75 35.15
C GLN A 304 -4.72 15.52 33.83
N GLU A 305 -4.56 16.52 32.95
CA GLU A 305 -3.81 16.35 31.70
C GLU A 305 -2.36 15.93 31.94
N ASP A 306 -1.63 16.67 32.78
CA ASP A 306 -0.22 16.38 33.07
C ASP A 306 -0.05 15.01 33.75
N GLU A 307 -0.94 14.66 34.68
CA GLU A 307 -0.94 13.35 35.32
C GLU A 307 -1.27 12.22 34.33
N THR A 308 -2.29 12.41 33.49
CA THR A 308 -2.77 11.37 32.55
C THR A 308 -1.83 11.20 31.35
N GLU A 309 -1.17 12.26 30.88
CA GLU A 309 -0.14 12.17 29.82
C GLU A 309 1.09 11.43 30.33
N LYS A 310 1.54 11.74 31.54
CA LYS A 310 2.66 11.06 32.19
C LYS A 310 2.36 9.58 32.46
N ASP A 311 1.15 9.27 32.94
CA ASP A 311 0.69 7.88 33.11
C ASP A 311 0.56 7.16 31.76
N SER A 312 -0.01 7.79 30.74
CA SER A 312 -0.15 7.22 29.39
C SER A 312 1.21 6.84 28.78
N LEU A 313 2.19 7.74 28.86
CA LEU A 313 3.56 7.50 28.40
C LEU A 313 4.21 6.36 29.20
N ARG A 314 4.04 6.37 30.52
CA ARG A 314 4.58 5.34 31.41
C ARG A 314 3.96 3.98 31.12
N ASP A 315 2.65 3.90 30.98
CA ASP A 315 1.92 2.67 30.65
C ASP A 315 2.40 2.11 29.31
N MET A 316 2.51 2.95 28.28
CA MET A 316 2.99 2.51 26.96
C MET A 316 4.44 2.01 27.01
N LEU A 317 5.31 2.66 27.78
CA LEU A 317 6.71 2.25 27.99
C LEU A 317 6.81 0.98 28.86
N GLU A 318 5.93 0.81 29.85
CA GLU A 318 5.86 -0.41 30.67
C GLU A 318 5.44 -1.63 29.83
N TYR A 319 4.60 -1.45 28.80
CA TYR A 319 4.31 -2.53 27.85
C TYR A 319 5.49 -2.87 26.93
N LEU A 320 6.40 -1.93 26.64
CA LEU A 320 7.61 -2.20 25.83
C LEU A 320 8.77 -2.76 26.66
N LEU A 321 8.83 -2.46 27.96
CA LEU A 321 9.88 -2.94 28.86
C LEU A 321 9.43 -4.22 29.56
N PRO A 322 10.13 -5.37 29.41
CA PRO A 322 9.75 -6.60 30.08
C PRO A 322 10.03 -6.50 31.60
N ARG A 323 9.04 -6.01 32.37
CA ARG A 323 9.09 -5.89 33.83
C ARG A 323 7.74 -6.26 34.46
N GLY A 324 7.78 -6.82 35.67
CA GLY A 324 6.59 -7.09 36.50
C GLY A 324 5.60 -8.07 35.88
N ASN A 325 4.30 -7.83 36.11
CA ASN A 325 3.20 -8.72 35.73
C ASN A 325 2.92 -8.80 34.22
N HIS A 326 3.58 -7.99 33.40
CA HIS A 326 3.37 -7.94 31.95
C HIS A 326 4.57 -8.48 31.14
N MET A 327 5.56 -9.10 31.80
CA MET A 327 6.81 -9.56 31.17
C MET A 327 6.58 -10.40 29.89
N ILE A 328 5.68 -11.38 29.94
CA ILE A 328 5.37 -12.24 28.79
C ILE A 328 4.74 -11.43 27.65
N THR A 329 3.79 -10.55 27.96
CA THR A 329 3.12 -9.67 26.99
C THR A 329 4.12 -8.70 26.35
N SER A 330 5.02 -8.10 27.13
CA SER A 330 6.05 -7.18 26.63
C SER A 330 7.05 -7.90 25.72
N ILE A 331 7.48 -9.11 26.08
CA ILE A 331 8.34 -9.94 25.23
C ILE A 331 7.63 -10.25 23.91
N LEU A 332 6.36 -10.65 23.98
CA LEU A 332 5.58 -11.01 22.80
C LEU A 332 5.32 -9.79 21.89
N LEU A 333 5.06 -8.62 22.47
CA LEU A 333 4.93 -7.36 21.74
C LEU A 333 6.25 -6.98 21.05
N ASN A 334 7.37 -6.99 21.78
CA ASN A 334 8.68 -6.68 21.22
C ASN A 334 9.09 -7.66 20.13
N LEU A 335 8.78 -8.95 20.29
CA LEU A 335 9.01 -9.97 19.27
C LEU A 335 8.16 -9.69 18.02
N ASN A 336 6.89 -9.31 18.17
CA ASN A 336 6.04 -8.91 17.04
C ASN A 336 6.58 -7.66 16.34
N ILE A 337 7.03 -6.65 17.08
CA ILE A 337 7.66 -5.45 16.50
C ILE A 337 8.95 -5.83 15.77
N LEU A 338 9.78 -6.69 16.35
CA LEU A 338 11.01 -7.17 15.73
C LEU A 338 10.74 -7.95 14.44
N ILE A 339 9.79 -8.89 14.48
CA ILE A 339 9.35 -9.66 13.31
C ILE A 339 8.82 -8.70 12.24
N PHE A 340 7.99 -7.73 12.62
CA PHE A 340 7.47 -6.70 11.72
C PHE A 340 8.59 -5.90 11.05
N LEU A 341 9.60 -5.47 11.82
CA LEU A 341 10.77 -4.78 11.28
C LEU A 341 11.57 -5.69 10.32
N ILE A 342 11.79 -6.95 10.69
CA ILE A 342 12.45 -7.93 9.81
C ILE A 342 11.65 -8.09 8.51
N MET A 343 10.32 -8.20 8.59
CA MET A 343 9.44 -8.32 7.42
C MET A 343 9.56 -7.11 6.49
N ILE A 344 9.59 -5.89 7.05
CA ILE A 344 9.81 -4.65 6.27
C ILE A 344 11.13 -4.69 5.50
N PHE A 345 12.22 -5.08 6.16
CA PHE A 345 13.55 -5.06 5.53
C PHE A 345 13.87 -6.29 4.69
N SER A 346 13.14 -7.39 4.89
CA SER A 346 13.32 -8.64 4.16
C SER A 346 12.33 -8.80 2.98
N GLY A 347 11.42 -7.84 2.80
CA GLY A 347 10.39 -7.88 1.74
C GLY A 347 9.33 -8.97 1.94
N VAL A 348 9.12 -9.42 3.18
CA VAL A 348 8.11 -10.46 3.50
C VAL A 348 6.73 -9.82 3.62
N HIS A 349 5.77 -10.34 2.86
CA HIS A 349 4.44 -9.74 2.64
C HIS A 349 3.50 -9.83 3.86
N PHE A 350 2.61 -8.83 4.00
CA PHE A 350 1.68 -8.69 5.15
C PHE A 350 0.37 -9.46 5.01
N PHE A 351 -0.08 -9.73 3.79
CA PHE A 351 -1.35 -10.42 3.56
C PHE A 351 -1.15 -11.93 3.65
N ILE A 352 -2.05 -12.60 4.39
CA ILE A 352 -2.11 -14.06 4.52
C ILE A 352 -2.24 -14.65 3.11
N ARG A 353 -1.12 -15.13 2.59
CA ARG A 353 -1.03 -15.73 1.25
C ARG A 353 -1.22 -17.23 1.44
N MET A 354 -2.33 -17.77 0.94
CA MET A 354 -2.41 -19.20 0.68
C MET A 354 -1.63 -19.43 -0.61
N ASP A 355 -0.35 -19.78 -0.48
CA ASP A 355 0.40 -20.30 -1.61
C ASP A 355 -0.22 -21.65 -1.98
N LEU A 356 -1.18 -21.64 -2.90
CA LEU A 356 -1.65 -22.85 -3.59
C LEU A 356 -0.58 -23.24 -4.61
N VAL A 357 0.58 -23.66 -4.09
CA VAL A 357 1.71 -24.23 -4.85
C VAL A 357 1.25 -25.39 -5.74
N CYS A 358 0.13 -26.03 -5.42
CA CYS A 358 -0.46 -27.12 -6.19
C CYS A 358 -1.00 -26.71 -7.57
N TRP A 359 -1.21 -25.42 -7.86
CA TRP A 359 -1.73 -24.97 -9.15
C TRP A 359 -0.65 -24.50 -10.13
N ASN A 360 0.40 -23.82 -9.63
CA ASN A 360 1.45 -23.26 -10.50
C ASN A 360 2.45 -24.30 -11.02
N GLY A 361 2.63 -25.44 -10.35
CA GLY A 361 3.69 -26.40 -10.67
C GLY A 361 3.28 -27.57 -11.57
N GLY A 362 2.01 -28.00 -11.53
CA GLY A 362 1.57 -29.25 -12.18
C GLY A 362 1.02 -29.09 -13.59
N GLN A 363 0.20 -28.06 -13.84
CA GLN A 363 -0.57 -27.98 -15.09
C GLN A 363 0.16 -27.27 -16.24
N ILE A 364 1.13 -26.39 -15.95
CA ILE A 364 1.93 -25.74 -17.00
C ILE A 364 2.89 -26.72 -17.67
N GLU A 365 3.30 -27.80 -17.00
CA GLU A 365 4.08 -28.89 -17.63
C GLU A 365 3.22 -29.83 -18.47
N GLU A 366 1.94 -30.03 -18.14
CA GLU A 366 1.04 -30.89 -18.93
C GLU A 366 0.53 -30.20 -20.20
N LEU A 367 0.36 -28.87 -20.20
CA LEU A 367 -0.01 -28.11 -21.41
C LEU A 367 1.16 -27.86 -22.37
N LYS A 368 2.39 -28.20 -21.98
CA LYS A 368 3.60 -28.14 -22.83
C LYS A 368 3.92 -29.47 -23.53
N ARG A 369 3.10 -30.51 -23.37
CA ARG A 369 3.36 -31.85 -23.92
C ARG A 369 2.48 -32.22 -25.10
#